data_AF-A0A9E3Y094-F1
#
_entry.id   AF-A0A9E3Y094-F1
#
_cell.length_a   1.000
_cell.length_b   1.000
_cell.length_c   1.000
_cell.angle_alpha   90.00
_cell.angle_beta   90.00
_cell.angle_gamma   90.00
#
_symmetry.space_group_name_H-M   'P 1'
#
loop_
_entity.id
_entity.type
_entity.pdbx_description
1 polymer ?
#
loop_
_entity_poly.entity_id
_entity_poly.type
_entity_poly.pdbx_seq_one_letter_code
_entity_poly.pdbx_strand_id
1 'polypeptide(L)'
;MHRSRILLGAIIGAAALVVGAGAATAGASAPSPRDTTPVPTTVTLPLFGAQLTVEVATGPGGALTSVTVNPADGLTATTLRPNRVVFENADGTGKVSVGSDHGAQRATARGGSLADISGDGSWSGDVFGTGVATSVSFTVGATGDGGPDITGVSSDDPTAVIGTTEYGSHSHHGEDEQTAVAKVTFNTTGQTRSLYIKVDVETEDGSSHAKLSISLGRIHGTALPVEQAVGGKTWSGLLCDGSTATIEYTVNEDGTLTLGAVSPDTADARAEGGHIGVVFSHDEAVKIMSWLGEDGITVNVWERIRCKDAADPAVNTPVDTSAQDGERDCDGRDGDHRGDDDGDRHGDGDHGDHDGGDRDGGRSGGGRGGSGGGDHGHG
;
A
#
# COMPACT_ATOMS: atom_id res chain seq x y z
N MET A 1 101.03 37.71 2.79
CA MET A 1 100.88 38.98 2.05
C MET A 1 99.49 39.02 1.44
N HIS A 2 98.70 40.07 1.75
CA HIS A 2 97.60 40.68 0.95
C HIS A 2 96.62 39.75 0.18
N ARG A 3 95.27 39.84 0.25
CA ARG A 3 94.34 40.91 0.59
C ARG A 3 92.93 40.30 0.77
N SER A 4 92.14 40.98 1.60
CA SER A 4 90.69 40.87 1.76
C SER A 4 89.91 41.08 0.44
N ARG A 5 88.76 40.40 0.28
CA ARG A 5 87.46 41.06 0.01
C ARG A 5 86.27 40.08 0.08
N ILE A 6 85.29 40.51 0.87
CA ILE A 6 83.90 40.03 1.02
C ILE A 6 83.09 40.44 -0.20
N LEU A 7 82.12 39.62 -0.65
CA LEU A 7 80.74 40.05 -0.95
C LEU A 7 79.77 38.88 -1.23
N LEU A 8 78.54 39.10 -0.77
CA LEU A 8 77.34 38.27 -0.70
C LEU A 8 76.89 37.63 -2.03
N GLY A 9 76.20 36.49 -1.94
CA GLY A 9 75.33 35.93 -2.98
C GLY A 9 74.38 34.90 -2.39
N ALA A 10 73.10 34.96 -2.76
CA ALA A 10 71.95 34.48 -2.00
C ALA A 10 71.62 32.96 -2.12
N ILE A 11 70.75 32.56 -1.19
CA ILE A 11 70.04 31.29 -0.98
C ILE A 11 69.09 30.96 -2.16
N ILE A 12 68.66 29.68 -2.23
CA ILE A 12 67.49 29.03 -2.88
C ILE A 12 68.01 27.91 -3.81
N GLY A 13 67.71 26.62 -3.67
CA GLY A 13 66.60 25.92 -3.03
C GLY A 13 65.93 25.04 -4.10
N ALA A 14 66.13 23.71 -4.04
CA ALA A 14 65.32 22.74 -4.78
C ALA A 14 65.38 21.38 -4.08
N ALA A 15 64.49 21.18 -3.09
CA ALA A 15 64.18 19.87 -2.55
C ALA A 15 63.10 19.24 -3.43
N ALA A 16 63.39 18.09 -4.03
CA ALA A 16 62.45 17.31 -4.81
C ALA A 16 61.41 16.68 -3.87
N LEU A 17 60.16 17.10 -4.01
CA LEU A 17 59.02 16.59 -3.27
C LEU A 17 58.34 15.52 -4.12
N VAL A 18 58.41 14.27 -3.66
CA VAL A 18 57.67 13.13 -4.24
C VAL A 18 56.21 13.31 -3.86
N VAL A 19 55.37 13.75 -4.80
CA VAL A 19 53.92 13.79 -4.63
C VAL A 19 53.38 12.41 -4.98
N GLY A 20 52.92 11.68 -3.98
CA GLY A 20 52.13 10.47 -4.14
C GLY A 20 50.79 10.81 -4.77
N ALA A 21 50.41 10.08 -5.81
CA ALA A 21 49.09 10.13 -6.40
C ALA A 21 48.07 9.58 -5.40
N GLY A 22 47.34 10.47 -4.74
CA GLY A 22 46.10 10.12 -4.04
C GLY A 22 45.03 9.82 -5.09
N ALA A 23 44.58 8.56 -5.14
CA ALA A 23 43.38 8.20 -5.87
C ALA A 23 42.19 8.93 -5.22
N ALA A 24 41.66 9.93 -5.91
CA ALA A 24 40.38 10.52 -5.56
C ALA A 24 39.31 9.47 -5.84
N THR A 25 38.78 8.85 -4.79
CA THR A 25 37.49 8.16 -4.86
C THR A 25 36.46 9.20 -5.30
N ALA A 26 35.87 8.98 -6.47
CA ALA A 26 34.72 9.76 -6.93
C ALA A 26 33.61 9.58 -5.89
N GLY A 27 33.38 10.59 -5.06
CA GLY A 27 32.19 10.66 -4.22
C GLY A 27 30.99 10.63 -5.15
N ALA A 28 30.21 9.55 -5.08
CA ALA A 28 28.89 9.51 -5.69
C ALA A 28 28.14 10.75 -5.18
N SER A 29 27.79 11.65 -6.10
CA SER A 29 26.94 12.78 -5.76
C SER A 29 25.64 12.20 -5.23
N ALA A 30 25.24 12.61 -4.02
CA ALA A 30 23.94 12.25 -3.47
C ALA A 30 22.86 12.58 -4.51
N PRO A 31 21.87 11.70 -4.73
CA PRO A 31 20.77 12.03 -5.63
C PRO A 31 20.11 13.33 -5.14
N SER A 32 19.97 14.31 -6.03
CA SER A 32 19.19 15.52 -5.70
C SER A 32 17.77 15.12 -5.29
N PRO A 33 17.16 15.82 -4.31
CA PRO A 33 15.77 15.58 -3.95
C PRO A 33 14.91 15.69 -5.21
N ARG A 34 14.07 14.69 -5.45
CA ARG A 34 13.22 14.62 -6.63
C ARG A 34 12.20 15.77 -6.58
N ASP A 35 12.41 16.80 -7.39
CA ASP A 35 11.36 17.73 -7.83
C ASP A 35 10.45 17.00 -8.84
N THR A 36 9.76 15.95 -8.40
CA THR A 36 8.70 15.33 -9.17
C THR A 36 7.40 15.98 -8.76
N THR A 37 6.86 16.85 -9.61
CA THR A 37 5.47 17.26 -9.53
C THR A 37 4.62 15.99 -9.36
N PRO A 38 3.81 15.87 -8.29
CA PRO A 38 3.04 14.67 -8.05
C PRO A 38 2.14 14.39 -9.25
N VAL A 39 2.26 13.18 -9.81
CA VAL A 39 1.40 12.70 -10.89
C VAL A 39 0.08 12.25 -10.24
N PRO A 40 -1.07 12.87 -10.57
CA PRO A 40 -2.34 12.45 -10.01
C PRO A 40 -2.72 11.06 -10.53
N THR A 41 -3.45 10.31 -9.73
CA THR A 41 -4.07 9.05 -10.15
C THR A 41 -5.40 9.35 -10.81
N THR A 42 -5.62 8.84 -12.01
CA THR A 42 -6.90 8.96 -12.74
C THR A 42 -7.53 7.58 -12.89
N VAL A 43 -8.81 7.46 -12.56
CA VAL A 43 -9.57 6.21 -12.68
C VAL A 43 -10.84 6.47 -13.46
N THR A 44 -11.11 5.68 -14.50
CA THR A 44 -12.37 5.70 -15.23
C THR A 44 -13.17 4.47 -14.86
N LEU A 45 -14.35 4.70 -14.29
CA LEU A 45 -15.27 3.68 -13.80
C LEU A 45 -16.51 3.65 -14.70
N PRO A 46 -16.87 2.50 -15.30
CA PRO A 46 -18.21 2.34 -15.88
C PRO A 46 -19.24 2.33 -14.75
N LEU A 47 -20.22 3.24 -14.82
CA LEU A 47 -21.31 3.34 -13.85
C LEU A 47 -22.61 3.82 -14.54
N PHE A 48 -23.68 3.03 -14.42
CA PHE A 48 -25.00 3.23 -15.05
C PHE A 48 -24.94 3.49 -16.56
N GLY A 49 -24.06 2.78 -17.28
CA GLY A 49 -23.87 2.95 -18.72
C GLY A 49 -23.18 4.26 -19.12
N ALA A 50 -22.67 5.03 -18.16
CA ALA A 50 -21.81 6.19 -18.38
C ALA A 50 -20.39 5.92 -17.86
N GLN A 51 -19.43 6.71 -18.29
CA GLN A 51 -18.08 6.71 -17.73
C GLN A 51 -17.96 7.82 -16.69
N LEU A 52 -17.52 7.45 -15.50
CA LEU A 52 -17.15 8.39 -14.45
C LEU A 52 -15.63 8.43 -14.32
N THR A 53 -15.03 9.57 -14.59
CA THR A 53 -13.60 9.81 -14.34
C THR A 53 -13.42 10.36 -12.94
N VAL A 54 -12.50 9.77 -12.19
CA VAL A 54 -12.10 10.16 -10.84
C VAL A 54 -10.62 10.53 -10.86
N GLU A 55 -10.30 11.78 -10.56
CA GLU A 55 -8.92 12.24 -10.41
C GLU A 55 -8.59 12.39 -8.93
N VAL A 56 -7.46 11.82 -8.50
CA VAL A 56 -7.04 11.73 -7.11
C VAL A 56 -5.64 12.31 -6.97
N ALA A 57 -5.52 13.31 -6.11
CA ALA A 57 -4.23 13.82 -5.65
C ALA A 57 -4.03 13.41 -4.19
N THR A 58 -2.80 12.97 -3.88
CA THR A 58 -2.40 12.57 -2.54
C THR A 58 -1.25 13.43 -2.02
N GLY A 59 -1.26 13.65 -0.72
CA GLY A 59 -0.17 14.25 0.05
C GLY A 59 0.60 13.21 0.86
N PRO A 60 1.34 13.67 1.89
CA PRO A 60 2.12 12.81 2.78
C PRO A 60 1.30 11.66 3.38
N GLY A 61 1.92 10.48 3.48
CA GLY A 61 1.28 9.27 4.03
C GLY A 61 0.05 8.77 3.26
N GLY A 62 -0.18 9.28 2.05
CA GLY A 62 -1.35 8.95 1.26
C GLY A 62 -2.62 9.70 1.68
N ALA A 63 -2.53 10.77 2.47
CA ALA A 63 -3.69 11.64 2.73
C ALA A 63 -4.24 12.19 1.40
N LEU A 64 -5.55 12.23 1.23
CA LEU A 64 -6.16 12.79 0.01
C LEU A 64 -6.07 14.31 0.10
N THR A 65 -5.54 14.97 -0.93
CA THR A 65 -5.51 16.44 -1.03
C THR A 65 -6.63 16.96 -1.92
N SER A 66 -6.96 16.23 -2.98
CA SER A 66 -8.15 16.48 -3.79
C SER A 66 -8.69 15.22 -4.42
N VAL A 67 -10.01 15.15 -4.56
CA VAL A 67 -10.71 14.14 -5.34
C VAL A 67 -11.75 14.82 -6.22
N THR A 68 -11.60 14.72 -7.53
CA THR A 68 -12.59 15.26 -8.48
C THR A 68 -13.27 14.14 -9.24
N VAL A 69 -14.56 14.32 -9.51
CA VAL A 69 -15.37 13.39 -10.31
C VAL A 69 -15.93 14.08 -11.54
N ASN A 70 -15.98 13.39 -12.67
CA ASN A 70 -16.55 13.91 -13.92
C ASN A 70 -17.34 12.80 -14.65
N PRO A 71 -18.65 12.99 -14.92
CA PRO A 71 -19.47 14.14 -14.54
C PRO A 71 -19.71 14.23 -13.02
N ALA A 72 -19.78 15.47 -12.50
CA ALA A 72 -20.07 15.75 -11.08
C ALA A 72 -21.57 15.93 -10.79
N ASP A 73 -22.37 16.16 -11.83
CA ASP A 73 -23.79 16.51 -11.70
C ASP A 73 -24.59 15.38 -11.03
N GLY A 74 -25.36 15.73 -10.00
CA GLY A 74 -26.20 14.78 -9.27
C GLY A 74 -25.47 13.93 -8.22
N LEU A 75 -24.17 14.15 -8.02
CA LEU A 75 -23.38 13.53 -6.95
C LEU A 75 -23.20 14.48 -5.76
N THR A 76 -23.30 13.93 -4.56
CA THR A 76 -22.97 14.62 -3.30
C THR A 76 -21.79 13.90 -2.66
N ALA A 77 -20.77 14.65 -2.26
CA ALA A 77 -19.64 14.10 -1.53
C ALA A 77 -19.92 14.03 -0.03
N THR A 78 -19.48 12.96 0.59
CA THR A 78 -19.34 12.82 2.03
C THR A 78 -17.87 12.52 2.31
N THR A 79 -17.19 13.47 2.93
CA THR A 79 -15.83 13.24 3.44
C THR A 79 -15.95 12.53 4.77
N LEU A 80 -15.50 11.28 4.82
CA LEU A 80 -15.58 10.48 6.04
C LEU A 80 -14.31 10.64 6.88
N ARG A 81 -13.14 10.84 6.24
CA ARG A 81 -11.81 11.06 6.84
C ARG A 81 -10.85 11.72 5.82
N PRO A 82 -9.70 12.29 6.24
CA PRO A 82 -8.69 12.84 5.32
C PRO A 82 -8.15 11.87 4.26
N ASN A 83 -8.36 10.57 4.45
CA ASN A 83 -7.89 9.52 3.57
C ASN A 83 -9.02 8.80 2.80
N ARG A 84 -10.28 9.26 2.93
CA ARG A 84 -11.44 8.66 2.26
C ARG A 84 -12.52 9.68 1.90
N VAL A 85 -12.91 9.66 0.63
CA VAL A 85 -14.06 10.42 0.10
C VAL A 85 -15.08 9.44 -0.49
N VAL A 86 -16.35 9.72 -0.26
CA VAL A 86 -17.47 8.98 -0.87
C VAL A 86 -18.32 9.96 -1.67
N PHE A 87 -18.74 9.58 -2.87
CA PHE A 87 -19.71 10.29 -3.69
C PHE A 87 -20.94 9.41 -3.86
N GLU A 88 -22.11 9.95 -3.60
CA GLU A 88 -23.39 9.23 -3.72
C GLU A 88 -24.37 10.04 -4.56
N ASN A 89 -25.17 9.35 -5.37
CA ASN A 89 -26.31 9.97 -6.04
C ASN A 89 -27.48 10.17 -5.06
N ALA A 90 -28.43 11.03 -5.41
CA ALA A 90 -29.56 11.37 -4.55
C ALA A 90 -30.40 10.16 -4.09
N ASP A 91 -30.47 9.12 -4.92
CA ASP A 91 -31.26 7.91 -4.64
C ASP A 91 -30.47 6.83 -3.87
N GLY A 92 -29.16 7.05 -3.62
CA GLY A 92 -28.28 6.11 -2.91
C GLY A 92 -27.95 4.82 -3.67
N THR A 93 -28.42 4.68 -4.90
CA THR A 93 -28.21 3.50 -5.74
C THR A 93 -26.81 3.42 -6.35
N GLY A 94 -26.16 4.57 -6.49
CA GLY A 94 -24.83 4.75 -7.06
C GLY A 94 -23.87 5.33 -6.05
N LYS A 95 -22.80 4.61 -5.76
CA LYS A 95 -21.77 5.04 -4.81
C LYS A 95 -20.39 4.88 -5.39
N VAL A 96 -19.59 5.93 -5.28
CA VAL A 96 -18.17 5.92 -5.64
C VAL A 96 -17.39 6.23 -4.39
N SER A 97 -16.38 5.45 -4.07
CA SER A 97 -15.52 5.71 -2.92
C SER A 97 -14.06 5.67 -3.32
N VAL A 98 -13.31 6.64 -2.84
CA VAL A 98 -11.88 6.79 -3.05
C VAL A 98 -11.22 6.72 -1.69
N GLY A 99 -10.23 5.84 -1.58
CA GLY A 99 -9.44 5.65 -0.38
C GLY A 99 -7.97 5.58 -0.72
N SER A 100 -7.15 6.04 0.21
CA SER A 100 -5.70 5.87 0.16
C SER A 100 -5.20 5.54 1.56
N ASP A 101 -4.42 4.49 1.68
CA ASP A 101 -3.91 4.04 2.98
C ASP A 101 -2.59 3.29 2.81
N HIS A 102 -1.60 3.63 3.63
CA HIS A 102 -0.32 2.90 3.70
C HIS A 102 0.36 2.65 2.35
N GLY A 103 0.33 3.64 1.45
CA GLY A 103 0.91 3.54 0.11
C GLY A 103 0.08 2.69 -0.86
N ALA A 104 -1.13 2.27 -0.50
CA ALA A 104 -2.13 1.73 -1.40
C ALA A 104 -3.19 2.78 -1.73
N GLN A 105 -3.79 2.66 -2.92
CA GLN A 105 -4.88 3.52 -3.38
C GLN A 105 -6.01 2.64 -3.93
N ARG A 106 -7.25 3.03 -3.66
CA ARG A 106 -8.44 2.30 -4.09
C ARG A 106 -9.51 3.26 -4.57
N ALA A 107 -10.08 2.98 -5.74
CA ALA A 107 -11.34 3.56 -6.20
C ALA A 107 -12.36 2.44 -6.35
N THR A 108 -13.58 2.64 -5.88
CA THR A 108 -14.66 1.65 -5.92
C THR A 108 -15.93 2.28 -6.44
N ALA A 109 -16.58 1.67 -7.43
CA ALA A 109 -17.94 1.98 -7.87
C ALA A 109 -18.90 0.89 -7.41
N ARG A 110 -20.12 1.26 -7.01
CA ARG A 110 -21.21 0.34 -6.66
C ARG A 110 -22.48 0.68 -7.43
N GLY A 111 -23.19 -0.37 -7.83
CA GLY A 111 -24.52 -0.33 -8.45
C GLY A 111 -25.42 -1.45 -7.93
N GLY A 112 -26.67 -1.47 -8.37
CA GLY A 112 -27.65 -2.49 -7.98
C GLY A 112 -27.54 -3.79 -8.79
N SER A 113 -26.68 -3.84 -9.79
CA SER A 113 -26.50 -5.02 -10.64
C SER A 113 -25.17 -4.95 -11.38
N LEU A 114 -24.71 -6.09 -11.91
CA LEU A 114 -23.51 -6.14 -12.75
C LEU A 114 -23.61 -5.20 -13.97
N ALA A 115 -24.80 -5.07 -14.55
CA ALA A 115 -25.03 -4.19 -15.69
C ALA A 115 -24.75 -2.71 -15.35
N ASP A 116 -24.99 -2.31 -14.09
CA ASP A 116 -24.73 -0.95 -13.65
C ASP A 116 -23.24 -0.62 -13.60
N ILE A 117 -22.35 -1.61 -13.47
CA ILE A 117 -20.89 -1.41 -13.45
C ILE A 117 -20.17 -2.03 -14.65
N SER A 118 -20.93 -2.41 -15.69
CA SER A 118 -20.38 -3.01 -16.90
C SER A 118 -19.99 -1.94 -17.92
N GLY A 119 -18.89 -2.19 -18.64
CA GLY A 119 -18.35 -1.30 -19.65
C GLY A 119 -16.83 -1.14 -19.57
N ASP A 120 -16.31 -0.23 -20.38
CA ASP A 120 -14.88 0.07 -20.41
C ASP A 120 -14.48 0.91 -19.20
N GLY A 121 -13.33 0.56 -18.62
CA GLY A 121 -12.70 1.29 -17.54
C GLY A 121 -11.20 1.43 -17.74
N SER A 122 -10.61 2.32 -16.96
CA SER A 122 -9.16 2.55 -17.00
C SER A 122 -8.61 3.00 -15.65
N TRP A 123 -7.32 2.79 -15.47
CA TRP A 123 -6.53 3.34 -14.37
C TRP A 123 -5.28 3.98 -14.95
N SER A 124 -4.86 5.12 -14.42
CA SER A 124 -3.59 5.75 -14.75
C SER A 124 -2.98 6.39 -13.52
N GLY A 125 -1.67 6.26 -13.32
CA GLY A 125 -0.98 6.85 -12.18
C GLY A 125 0.48 6.46 -12.11
N ASP A 126 1.21 7.04 -11.17
CA ASP A 126 2.62 6.72 -10.95
C ASP A 126 2.80 5.49 -10.06
N VAL A 127 3.22 4.40 -10.67
CA VAL A 127 3.35 3.09 -10.02
C VAL A 127 4.48 3.07 -8.98
N PHE A 128 5.57 3.81 -9.18
CA PHE A 128 6.77 3.71 -8.33
C PHE A 128 7.30 5.06 -7.82
N GLY A 129 6.52 6.14 -7.94
CA GLY A 129 6.95 7.48 -7.52
C GLY A 129 8.07 8.05 -8.41
N THR A 130 8.06 7.71 -9.70
CA THR A 130 9.08 8.12 -10.68
C THR A 130 8.76 9.44 -11.39
N GLY A 131 7.55 9.96 -11.22
CA GLY A 131 7.01 11.11 -11.95
C GLY A 131 6.46 10.76 -13.34
N VAL A 132 6.34 9.46 -13.67
CA VAL A 132 5.79 8.99 -14.95
C VAL A 132 4.53 8.19 -14.69
N ALA A 133 3.43 8.54 -15.38
CA ALA A 133 2.18 7.80 -15.32
C ALA A 133 2.26 6.52 -16.18
N THR A 134 1.70 5.44 -15.67
CA THR A 134 1.40 4.20 -16.38
C THR A 134 -0.11 4.07 -16.49
N SER A 135 -0.61 3.56 -17.61
CA SER A 135 -2.04 3.40 -17.88
C SER A 135 -2.41 1.94 -18.08
N VAL A 136 -3.54 1.53 -17.48
CA VAL A 136 -4.16 0.22 -17.64
C VAL A 136 -5.59 0.40 -18.12
N SER A 137 -5.97 -0.28 -19.20
CA SER A 137 -7.36 -0.37 -19.69
C SER A 137 -7.95 -1.74 -19.37
N PHE A 138 -9.26 -1.83 -19.22
CA PHE A 138 -9.99 -3.10 -19.06
C PHE A 138 -11.47 -2.92 -19.43
N THR A 139 -12.20 -4.02 -19.58
CA THR A 139 -13.65 -4.04 -19.81
C THR A 139 -14.30 -4.97 -18.80
N VAL A 140 -15.29 -4.47 -18.06
CA VAL A 140 -16.15 -5.25 -17.18
C VAL A 140 -17.37 -5.73 -17.97
N GLY A 141 -17.69 -7.00 -17.85
CA GLY A 141 -18.86 -7.59 -18.47
C GLY A 141 -19.38 -8.79 -17.69
N ALA A 142 -20.09 -9.67 -18.39
CA ALA A 142 -20.60 -10.91 -17.85
C ALA A 142 -20.07 -12.12 -18.61
N THR A 143 -19.85 -13.22 -17.90
CA THR A 143 -19.58 -14.53 -18.50
C THR A 143 -20.84 -15.09 -19.17
N GLY A 144 -20.70 -16.20 -19.91
CA GLY A 144 -21.85 -16.88 -20.52
C GLY A 144 -22.91 -17.36 -19.53
N ASP A 145 -22.53 -17.57 -18.26
CA ASP A 145 -23.42 -18.02 -17.18
C ASP A 145 -24.00 -16.85 -16.36
N GLY A 146 -23.68 -15.60 -16.74
CA GLY A 146 -24.20 -14.38 -16.11
C GLY A 146 -23.40 -13.86 -14.91
N GLY A 147 -22.31 -14.53 -14.53
CA GLY A 147 -21.37 -14.05 -13.50
C GLY A 147 -20.47 -12.91 -14.02
N PRO A 148 -19.74 -12.20 -13.14
CA PRO A 148 -18.86 -11.11 -13.54
C PRO A 148 -17.67 -11.60 -14.39
N ASP A 149 -17.23 -10.77 -15.34
CA ASP A 149 -16.05 -10.99 -16.17
C ASP A 149 -15.22 -9.71 -16.30
N ILE A 150 -13.92 -9.87 -16.45
CA ILE A 150 -12.96 -8.82 -16.74
C ILE A 150 -12.15 -9.25 -17.96
N THR A 151 -12.24 -8.47 -19.04
CA THR A 151 -11.54 -8.73 -20.30
C THR A 151 -10.80 -7.48 -20.78
N GLY A 152 -10.07 -7.58 -21.89
CA GLY A 152 -9.41 -6.42 -22.52
C GLY A 152 -8.34 -5.75 -21.66
N VAL A 153 -7.82 -6.44 -20.65
CA VAL A 153 -6.80 -5.88 -19.76
C VAL A 153 -5.52 -5.62 -20.55
N SER A 154 -5.09 -4.36 -20.59
CA SER A 154 -3.87 -3.94 -21.29
C SER A 154 -3.14 -2.85 -20.52
N SER A 155 -1.83 -2.75 -20.70
CA SER A 155 -0.96 -1.78 -20.03
C SER A 155 -0.06 -1.09 -21.05
N ASP A 156 0.21 0.21 -20.88
CA ASP A 156 1.19 0.94 -21.69
C ASP A 156 2.64 0.70 -21.22
N ASP A 157 2.84 0.17 -20.02
CA ASP A 157 4.12 -0.40 -19.57
C ASP A 157 4.32 -1.77 -20.21
N PRO A 158 5.30 -1.92 -21.13
CA PRO A 158 5.56 -3.19 -21.82
C PRO A 158 6.19 -4.26 -20.93
N THR A 159 6.62 -3.90 -19.72
CA THR A 159 7.20 -4.82 -18.73
C THR A 159 6.17 -5.34 -17.72
N ALA A 160 4.96 -4.78 -17.74
CA ALA A 160 3.88 -5.22 -16.87
C ALA A 160 3.45 -6.66 -17.21
N VAL A 161 3.27 -7.47 -16.18
CA VAL A 161 2.76 -8.84 -16.29
C VAL A 161 1.27 -8.84 -15.99
N ILE A 162 0.46 -9.13 -16.99
CA ILE A 162 -0.99 -9.20 -16.87
C ILE A 162 -1.39 -10.65 -16.61
N GLY A 163 -1.96 -10.91 -15.43
CA GLY A 163 -2.50 -12.22 -15.07
C GLY A 163 -3.81 -12.51 -15.82
N THR A 164 -4.15 -13.78 -15.94
CA THR A 164 -5.48 -14.19 -16.37
C THR A 164 -6.53 -13.80 -15.34
N THR A 165 -7.75 -13.50 -15.77
CA THR A 165 -8.87 -13.25 -14.86
C THR A 165 -9.19 -14.51 -14.06
N GLU A 166 -9.15 -14.38 -12.74
CA GLU A 166 -9.52 -15.42 -11.79
C GLU A 166 -10.98 -15.24 -11.38
N TYR A 167 -11.70 -16.35 -11.21
CA TYR A 167 -13.11 -16.34 -10.84
C TYR A 167 -13.30 -17.07 -9.51
N GLY A 168 -14.19 -16.53 -8.68
CA GLY A 168 -14.60 -17.16 -7.42
C GLY A 168 -16.11 -17.12 -7.26
N SER A 169 -16.65 -18.12 -6.57
CA SER A 169 -18.06 -18.17 -6.20
C SER A 169 -18.19 -18.69 -4.77
N HIS A 170 -19.02 -18.03 -3.98
CA HIS A 170 -19.37 -18.44 -2.62
C HIS A 170 -20.89 -18.40 -2.47
N SER A 171 -21.46 -19.40 -1.79
CA SER A 171 -22.91 -19.48 -1.54
C SER A 171 -23.12 -19.87 -0.08
N HIS A 172 -23.80 -19.03 0.70
CA HIS A 172 -24.06 -19.29 2.11
C HIS A 172 -25.40 -18.71 2.56
N HIS A 173 -26.26 -19.54 3.16
CA HIS A 173 -27.55 -19.13 3.74
C HIS A 173 -28.47 -18.25 2.85
N GLY A 174 -28.46 -18.42 1.53
CA GLY A 174 -29.30 -17.63 0.61
C GLY A 174 -28.64 -16.38 0.04
N GLU A 175 -27.38 -16.16 0.40
CA GLU A 175 -26.47 -15.19 -0.22
C GLU A 175 -25.59 -15.92 -1.23
N ASP A 176 -25.58 -15.45 -2.47
CA ASP A 176 -24.70 -15.91 -3.54
C ASP A 176 -23.75 -14.77 -3.92
N GLU A 177 -22.44 -14.99 -3.77
CA GLU A 177 -21.38 -14.07 -4.16
C GLU A 177 -20.60 -14.65 -5.34
N GLN A 178 -20.42 -13.86 -6.39
CA GLN A 178 -19.56 -14.18 -7.52
C GLN A 178 -18.53 -13.08 -7.71
N THR A 179 -17.30 -13.48 -8.03
CA THR A 179 -16.17 -12.57 -8.09
C THR A 179 -15.33 -12.82 -9.36
N ALA A 180 -14.81 -11.75 -9.94
CA ALA A 180 -13.80 -11.78 -11.00
C ALA A 180 -12.65 -10.86 -10.61
N VAL A 181 -11.40 -11.33 -10.74
CA VAL A 181 -10.20 -10.58 -10.37
C VAL A 181 -9.17 -10.65 -11.48
N ALA A 182 -8.76 -9.49 -11.98
CA ALA A 182 -7.59 -9.36 -12.85
C ALA A 182 -6.47 -8.64 -12.09
N LYS A 183 -5.25 -9.19 -12.19
CA LYS A 183 -4.05 -8.63 -11.55
C LYS A 183 -3.06 -8.17 -12.62
N VAL A 184 -2.62 -6.91 -12.52
CA VAL A 184 -1.50 -6.38 -13.30
C VAL A 184 -0.33 -6.17 -12.35
N THR A 185 0.78 -6.85 -12.61
CA THR A 185 2.00 -6.77 -11.79
C THR A 185 3.04 -5.95 -12.52
N PHE A 186 3.43 -4.83 -11.92
CA PHE A 186 4.51 -3.97 -12.39
C PHE A 186 5.80 -4.32 -11.66
N ASN A 187 6.92 -4.25 -12.37
CA ASN A 187 8.22 -4.57 -11.81
C ASN A 187 9.21 -3.46 -12.16
N THR A 188 10.03 -3.11 -11.18
CA THR A 188 11.25 -2.33 -11.39
C THR A 188 12.38 -3.00 -10.60
N THR A 189 13.61 -2.51 -10.71
CA THR A 189 14.75 -3.14 -10.05
C THR A 189 14.53 -3.25 -8.53
N GLY A 190 14.35 -4.47 -8.05
CA GLY A 190 14.20 -4.79 -6.62
C GLY A 190 12.83 -4.46 -6.04
N GLN A 191 11.84 -4.12 -6.86
CA GLN A 191 10.50 -3.78 -6.38
C GLN A 191 9.41 -4.30 -7.32
N THR A 192 8.27 -4.63 -6.72
CA THR A 192 7.04 -4.99 -7.42
C THR A 192 5.86 -4.24 -6.82
N ARG A 193 4.85 -3.98 -7.64
CA ARG A 193 3.58 -3.38 -7.22
C ARG A 193 2.47 -3.96 -8.08
N SER A 194 1.32 -4.21 -7.48
CA SER A 194 0.19 -4.85 -8.17
C SER A 194 -1.03 -3.93 -8.20
N LEU A 195 -1.62 -3.78 -9.39
CA LEU A 195 -2.95 -3.24 -9.57
C LEU A 195 -3.95 -4.40 -9.66
N TYR A 196 -4.99 -4.34 -8.85
CA TYR A 196 -6.09 -5.29 -8.84
C TYR A 196 -7.34 -4.62 -9.38
N ILE A 197 -7.96 -5.26 -10.37
CA ILE A 197 -9.30 -4.94 -10.85
C ILE A 197 -10.18 -6.08 -10.36
N LYS A 198 -11.11 -5.77 -9.45
CA LYS A 198 -12.00 -6.76 -8.82
C LYS A 198 -13.45 -6.37 -9.04
N VAL A 199 -14.24 -7.32 -9.51
CA VAL A 199 -15.69 -7.20 -9.63
C VAL A 199 -16.33 -8.22 -8.71
N ASP A 200 -17.18 -7.74 -7.80
CA ASP A 200 -17.97 -8.55 -6.88
C ASP A 200 -19.45 -8.36 -7.20
N VAL A 201 -20.20 -9.45 -7.27
CA VAL A 201 -21.64 -9.47 -7.42
C VAL A 201 -22.22 -10.33 -6.31
N GLU A 202 -22.95 -9.71 -5.41
CA GLU A 202 -23.67 -10.36 -4.32
C GLU A 202 -25.16 -10.39 -4.68
N THR A 203 -25.83 -11.50 -4.39
CA THR A 203 -27.27 -11.66 -4.54
C THR A 203 -27.84 -12.24 -3.27
N GLU A 204 -28.78 -11.52 -2.65
CA GLU A 204 -29.45 -11.89 -1.41
C GLU A 204 -30.95 -11.64 -1.58
N ASP A 205 -31.78 -12.64 -1.26
CA ASP A 205 -33.25 -12.53 -1.28
C ASP A 205 -33.83 -11.95 -2.60
N GLY A 206 -33.17 -12.22 -3.72
CA GLY A 206 -33.58 -11.75 -5.06
C GLY A 206 -33.18 -10.31 -5.39
N SER A 207 -32.45 -9.63 -4.49
CA SER A 207 -31.78 -8.35 -4.76
C SER A 207 -30.32 -8.61 -5.09
N SER A 208 -29.77 -7.87 -6.05
CA SER A 208 -28.35 -7.94 -6.39
C SER A 208 -27.64 -6.65 -6.01
N HIS A 209 -26.34 -6.76 -5.76
CA HIS A 209 -25.44 -5.66 -5.51
C HIS A 209 -24.14 -5.94 -6.25
N ALA A 210 -23.64 -4.95 -6.98
CA ALA A 210 -22.41 -5.10 -7.73
C ALA A 210 -21.40 -4.03 -7.35
N LYS A 211 -20.13 -4.42 -7.28
CA LYS A 211 -19.02 -3.59 -6.85
C LYS A 211 -17.82 -3.80 -7.75
N LEU A 212 -17.37 -2.73 -8.40
CA LEU A 212 -16.08 -2.66 -9.09
C LEU A 212 -15.08 -1.98 -8.17
N SER A 213 -13.97 -2.63 -7.87
CA SER A 213 -12.84 -2.08 -7.11
C SER A 213 -11.58 -2.09 -7.94
N ILE A 214 -10.91 -0.95 -8.01
CA ILE A 214 -9.60 -0.78 -8.65
C ILE A 214 -8.62 -0.34 -7.58
N SER A 215 -7.65 -1.21 -7.28
CA SER A 215 -6.75 -1.04 -6.13
C SER A 215 -5.30 -1.19 -6.55
N LEU A 216 -4.51 -0.12 -6.41
CA LEU A 216 -3.06 -0.21 -6.49
C LEU A 216 -2.53 -0.53 -5.10
N GLY A 217 -1.91 -1.70 -4.93
CA GLY A 217 -1.33 -2.13 -3.66
C GLY A 217 -0.10 -1.30 -3.25
N ARG A 218 0.47 -1.59 -2.09
CA ARG A 218 1.75 -1.02 -1.67
C ARG A 218 2.91 -1.57 -2.50
N ILE A 219 4.05 -0.87 -2.47
CA ILE A 219 5.30 -1.38 -3.05
C ILE A 219 5.82 -2.52 -2.16
N HIS A 220 6.25 -3.60 -2.80
CA HIS A 220 6.94 -4.71 -2.18
C HIS A 220 8.35 -4.83 -2.76
N GLY A 221 9.32 -5.19 -1.93
CA GLY A 221 10.64 -5.58 -2.38
C GLY A 221 10.60 -6.92 -3.11
N THR A 222 11.47 -7.07 -4.11
CA THR A 222 11.75 -8.35 -4.77
C THR A 222 13.22 -8.70 -4.61
N ALA A 223 13.52 -10.00 -4.53
CA ALA A 223 14.89 -10.47 -4.42
C ALA A 223 15.74 -9.95 -5.59
N LEU A 224 16.93 -9.47 -5.25
CA LEU A 224 17.96 -9.07 -6.18
C LEU A 224 19.22 -9.89 -5.91
N PRO A 225 20.00 -10.20 -6.96
CA PRO A 225 21.36 -10.70 -6.77
C PRO A 225 22.14 -9.81 -5.81
N VAL A 226 22.96 -10.41 -4.95
CA VAL A 226 23.65 -9.71 -3.86
C VAL A 226 24.37 -8.48 -4.39
N GLU A 227 25.09 -8.60 -5.51
CA GLU A 227 25.85 -7.52 -6.13
C GLU A 227 24.99 -6.33 -6.62
N GLN A 228 23.69 -6.51 -6.81
CA GLN A 228 22.74 -5.45 -7.19
C GLN A 228 22.03 -4.85 -5.98
N ALA A 229 21.84 -5.65 -4.92
CA ALA A 229 21.20 -5.23 -3.70
C ALA A 229 22.12 -4.37 -2.82
N VAL A 230 23.41 -4.75 -2.73
CA VAL A 230 24.38 -4.14 -1.81
C VAL A 230 24.72 -2.69 -2.14
N GLY A 231 25.19 -1.98 -1.12
CA GLY A 231 25.67 -0.61 -1.21
C GLY A 231 24.71 0.42 -0.61
N GLY A 232 25.09 1.68 -0.75
CA GLY A 232 24.34 2.82 -0.22
C GLY A 232 23.01 3.01 -0.93
N LYS A 233 21.97 3.24 -0.14
CA LYS A 233 20.59 3.50 -0.56
C LYS A 233 20.06 4.67 0.26
N THR A 234 19.01 5.30 -0.27
CA THR A 234 18.32 6.39 0.40
C THR A 234 16.83 6.20 0.23
N TRP A 235 16.11 6.18 1.34
CA TRP A 235 14.67 6.42 1.33
C TRP A 235 14.42 7.92 1.45
N SER A 236 13.40 8.43 0.76
CA SER A 236 12.97 9.82 0.87
C SER A 236 11.46 9.89 0.76
N GLY A 237 10.84 10.73 1.60
CA GLY A 237 9.40 10.93 1.63
C GLY A 237 9.03 12.28 2.26
N LEU A 238 7.74 12.58 2.30
CA LEU A 238 7.22 13.74 3.01
C LEU A 238 6.57 13.31 4.33
N LEU A 239 6.82 14.07 5.39
CA LEU A 239 6.10 13.98 6.66
C LEU A 239 4.80 14.78 6.59
N CYS A 240 3.92 14.59 7.58
CA CYS A 240 2.60 15.22 7.62
C CYS A 240 2.64 16.76 7.70
N ASP A 241 3.74 17.34 8.18
CA ASP A 241 3.96 18.80 8.16
C ASP A 241 4.44 19.31 6.78
N GLY A 242 4.57 18.42 5.80
CA GLY A 242 5.07 18.71 4.45
C GLY A 242 6.60 18.78 4.35
N SER A 243 7.32 18.60 5.45
CA SER A 243 8.78 18.55 5.42
C SER A 243 9.27 17.25 4.77
N THR A 244 10.44 17.31 4.13
CA THR A 244 11.08 16.13 3.56
C THR A 244 11.83 15.37 4.64
N ALA A 245 11.63 14.06 4.68
CA ALA A 245 12.42 13.13 5.47
C ALA A 245 13.30 12.26 4.58
N THR A 246 14.50 11.93 5.06
CA THR A 246 15.45 11.06 4.36
C THR A 246 16.08 10.07 5.31
N ILE A 247 16.29 8.84 4.85
CA ILE A 247 17.00 7.80 5.60
C ILE A 247 18.05 7.21 4.65
N GLU A 248 19.32 7.51 4.90
CA GLU A 248 20.42 6.83 4.24
C GLU A 248 20.70 5.51 4.95
N TYR A 249 20.95 4.45 4.19
CA TYR A 249 21.30 3.15 4.71
C TYR A 249 22.17 2.39 3.73
N THR A 250 22.95 1.44 4.23
CA THR A 250 23.75 0.53 3.39
C THR A 250 23.24 -0.89 3.57
N VAL A 251 23.01 -1.57 2.46
CA VAL A 251 22.73 -3.01 2.43
C VAL A 251 24.07 -3.74 2.30
N ASN A 252 24.38 -4.61 3.26
CA ASN A 252 25.61 -5.39 3.28
C ASN A 252 25.42 -6.75 2.56
N GLU A 253 26.54 -7.38 2.18
CA GLU A 253 26.53 -8.68 1.46
C GLU A 253 25.86 -9.81 2.25
N ASP A 254 25.87 -9.74 3.58
CA ASP A 254 25.23 -10.69 4.48
C ASP A 254 23.73 -10.40 4.70
N GLY A 255 23.16 -9.41 4.02
CA GLY A 255 21.78 -8.97 4.15
C GLY A 255 21.52 -8.06 5.35
N THR A 256 22.53 -7.73 6.16
CA THR A 256 22.38 -6.75 7.25
C THR A 256 22.26 -5.32 6.73
N LEU A 257 21.68 -4.44 7.54
CA LEU A 257 21.49 -3.03 7.26
C LEU A 257 22.35 -2.18 8.19
N THR A 258 23.09 -1.24 7.62
CA THR A 258 23.81 -0.21 8.37
C THR A 258 23.11 1.14 8.17
N LEU A 259 22.72 1.78 9.26
CA LEU A 259 22.10 3.11 9.23
C LEU A 259 23.14 4.19 8.92
N GLY A 260 22.80 5.07 7.99
CA GLY A 260 23.54 6.29 7.65
C GLY A 260 22.90 7.54 8.27
N ALA A 261 22.94 8.66 7.54
CA ALA A 261 22.30 9.89 7.98
C ALA A 261 20.76 9.78 7.95
N VAL A 262 20.10 10.41 8.92
CA VAL A 262 18.64 10.52 9.00
C VAL A 262 18.28 11.99 9.11
N SER A 263 17.31 12.43 8.31
CA SER A 263 16.76 13.78 8.36
C SER A 263 15.23 13.71 8.53
N PRO A 264 14.61 14.53 9.38
CA PRO A 264 15.25 15.49 10.30
C PRO A 264 16.07 14.80 11.41
N ASP A 265 17.14 15.46 11.88
CA ASP A 265 18.06 14.94 12.91
C ASP A 265 17.38 14.68 14.28
N THR A 266 16.13 15.13 14.44
CA THR A 266 15.30 14.91 15.62
C THR A 266 14.63 13.53 15.64
N ALA A 267 14.72 12.74 14.57
CA ALA A 267 14.13 11.41 14.50
C ALA A 267 14.83 10.41 15.45
N ASP A 268 14.07 9.52 16.08
CA ASP A 268 14.61 8.36 16.81
C ASP A 268 14.85 7.23 15.81
N ALA A 269 16.11 6.84 15.62
CA ALA A 269 16.50 5.82 14.66
C ALA A 269 17.24 4.67 15.34
N ARG A 270 16.88 3.44 14.95
CA ARG A 270 17.50 2.21 15.45
C ARG A 270 17.79 1.28 14.29
N ALA A 271 18.94 0.62 14.36
CA ALA A 271 19.37 -0.36 13.39
C ALA A 271 19.88 -1.61 14.10
N GLU A 272 19.36 -2.76 13.70
CA GLU A 272 19.75 -4.05 14.24
C GLU A 272 19.60 -5.12 13.16
N GLY A 273 20.71 -5.78 12.82
CA GLY A 273 20.72 -6.83 11.80
C GLY A 273 20.14 -6.36 10.48
N GLY A 274 19.14 -7.08 9.95
CA GLY A 274 18.41 -6.73 8.73
C GLY A 274 17.30 -5.70 8.91
N HIS A 275 17.24 -4.95 10.02
CA HIS A 275 16.13 -4.04 10.30
C HIS A 275 16.62 -2.63 10.68
N ILE A 276 16.05 -1.61 10.04
CA ILE A 276 16.13 -0.21 10.43
C ILE A 276 14.72 0.29 10.75
N GLY A 277 14.53 0.90 11.91
CA GLY A 277 13.31 1.61 12.27
C GLY A 277 13.63 3.07 12.56
N VAL A 278 12.90 3.99 11.93
CA VAL A 278 13.00 5.42 12.17
C VAL A 278 11.63 5.95 12.55
N VAL A 279 11.56 6.67 13.66
CA VAL A 279 10.36 7.32 14.17
C VAL A 279 10.58 8.83 14.14
N PHE A 280 9.74 9.52 13.38
CA PHE A 280 9.69 10.97 13.29
C PHE A 280 8.68 11.52 14.30
N SER A 281 8.40 12.83 14.22
CA SER A 281 7.35 13.45 15.02
C SER A 281 5.98 12.79 14.81
N HIS A 282 5.05 12.98 15.76
CA HIS A 282 3.66 12.54 15.63
C HIS A 282 3.45 11.03 15.36
N ASP A 283 4.37 10.18 15.85
CA ASP A 283 4.37 8.72 15.67
C ASP A 283 4.47 8.23 14.21
N GLU A 284 4.86 9.13 13.30
CA GLU A 284 5.20 8.83 11.92
C GLU A 284 6.45 7.94 11.88
N ALA A 285 6.41 6.83 11.17
CA ALA A 285 7.50 5.87 11.20
C ALA A 285 7.80 5.26 9.82
N VAL A 286 9.07 4.94 9.59
CA VAL A 286 9.54 4.17 8.45
C VAL A 286 10.32 2.96 8.96
N LYS A 287 10.03 1.80 8.39
CA LYS A 287 10.77 0.57 8.65
C LYS A 287 11.38 0.07 7.36
N ILE A 288 12.68 -0.22 7.39
CA ILE A 288 13.41 -0.82 6.28
C ILE A 288 13.86 -2.18 6.75
N MET A 289 13.48 -3.21 6.00
CA MET A 289 13.74 -4.61 6.32
C MET A 289 14.48 -5.25 5.17
N SER A 290 15.50 -6.02 5.48
CA SER A 290 16.32 -6.76 4.53
C SER A 290 16.40 -8.21 4.96
N TRP A 291 16.29 -9.11 3.99
CA TRP A 291 16.49 -10.53 4.19
C TRP A 291 17.31 -11.11 3.04
N LEU A 292 18.26 -11.97 3.39
CA LEU A 292 19.05 -12.77 2.46
C LEU A 292 18.38 -14.13 2.31
N GLY A 293 17.86 -14.41 1.11
CA GLY A 293 17.33 -15.71 0.72
C GLY A 293 18.20 -16.39 -0.33
N GLU A 294 17.75 -17.55 -0.83
CA GLU A 294 18.45 -18.30 -1.88
C GLU A 294 18.60 -17.50 -3.18
N ASP A 295 17.58 -16.71 -3.52
CA ASP A 295 17.53 -15.88 -4.73
C ASP A 295 18.24 -14.51 -4.58
N GLY A 296 18.86 -14.25 -3.43
CA GLY A 296 19.59 -13.02 -3.12
C GLY A 296 18.96 -12.19 -2.00
N ILE A 297 19.18 -10.88 -2.02
CA ILE A 297 18.72 -9.97 -0.97
C ILE A 297 17.45 -9.28 -1.43
N THR A 298 16.45 -9.23 -0.55
CA THR A 298 15.29 -8.38 -0.77
C THR A 298 15.25 -7.28 0.27
N VAL A 299 14.84 -6.08 -0.13
CA VAL A 299 14.66 -4.93 0.75
C VAL A 299 13.21 -4.45 0.67
N ASN A 300 12.50 -4.49 1.79
CA ASN A 300 11.18 -3.92 1.97
C ASN A 300 11.28 -2.59 2.69
N VAL A 301 10.49 -1.61 2.26
CA VAL A 301 10.26 -0.37 2.99
C VAL A 301 8.78 -0.29 3.36
N TRP A 302 8.50 -0.04 4.63
CA TRP A 302 7.16 0.13 5.15
C TRP A 302 7.01 1.50 5.78
N GLU A 303 5.99 2.23 5.36
CA GLU A 303 5.70 3.59 5.81
C GLU A 303 4.43 3.61 6.64
N ARG A 304 4.52 4.23 7.82
CA ARG A 304 3.41 4.56 8.69
C ARG A 304 3.40 6.04 8.96
N ILE A 305 3.05 6.80 7.92
CA ILE A 305 2.84 8.24 7.99
C ILE A 305 1.33 8.46 8.03
N ARG A 306 0.80 8.93 9.16
CA ARG A 306 -0.66 9.07 9.39
C ARG A 306 -0.99 10.50 9.74
N CYS A 307 -1.45 11.26 8.75
CA CYS A 307 -1.77 12.67 8.93
C CYS A 307 -3.20 12.82 9.46
N LYS A 308 -3.39 12.49 10.74
CA LYS A 308 -4.70 12.52 11.42
C LYS A 308 -5.35 13.92 11.40
N ASP A 309 -4.51 14.94 11.46
CA ASP A 309 -4.93 16.35 11.46
C ASP A 309 -4.81 16.99 10.06
N ALA A 310 -4.65 16.18 9.01
CA ALA A 310 -4.69 16.69 7.64
C ALA A 310 -6.07 17.31 7.35
N ALA A 311 -6.07 18.39 6.57
CA ALA A 311 -7.31 18.98 6.10
C ALA A 311 -8.12 17.99 5.27
N ASP A 312 -9.43 18.14 5.28
CA ASP A 312 -10.31 17.38 4.38
C ASP A 312 -9.92 17.65 2.92
N PRO A 313 -9.94 16.63 2.06
CA PRO A 313 -9.64 16.78 0.64
C PRO A 313 -10.60 17.76 -0.04
N ALA A 314 -10.07 18.54 -0.98
CA ALA A 314 -10.91 19.35 -1.87
C ALA A 314 -11.71 18.45 -2.81
N VAL A 315 -13.01 18.71 -2.95
CA VAL A 315 -13.90 18.00 -3.89
C VAL A 315 -14.65 18.98 -4.79
N ASN A 316 -15.08 18.52 -5.97
CA ASN A 316 -15.78 19.34 -6.97
C ASN A 316 -17.31 19.17 -6.94
N THR A 317 -17.86 18.58 -5.88
CA THR A 317 -19.29 18.38 -5.65
C THR A 317 -19.72 19.06 -4.34
N PRO A 318 -21.03 19.27 -4.12
CA PRO A 318 -21.54 19.67 -2.81
C PRO A 318 -21.13 18.65 -1.73
N VAL A 319 -20.76 19.13 -0.54
CA VAL A 319 -20.39 18.29 0.60
C VAL A 319 -21.56 18.19 1.57
N ASP A 320 -21.97 16.97 1.90
CA ASP A 320 -22.91 16.71 3.00
C ASP A 320 -22.14 16.57 4.32
N THR A 321 -22.21 17.61 5.16
CA THR A 321 -21.60 17.60 6.50
C THR A 321 -22.47 16.94 7.56
N SER A 322 -23.73 16.62 7.26
CA SER A 322 -24.66 15.99 8.23
C SER A 322 -24.32 14.53 8.53
N ALA A 323 -23.49 13.91 7.68
CA ALA A 323 -23.00 12.56 7.85
C ALA A 323 -21.66 12.45 8.64
N GLN A 324 -21.08 13.57 9.10
CA GLN A 324 -19.78 13.58 9.79
C GLN A 324 -19.81 12.95 11.20
N ASP A 325 -20.98 12.98 11.88
CA ASP A 325 -21.12 12.50 13.26
C ASP A 325 -21.88 11.16 13.38
N GLY A 326 -22.24 10.56 12.24
CA GLY A 326 -22.90 9.27 12.20
C GLY A 326 -21.89 8.16 12.02
N GLU A 327 -21.86 7.20 12.93
CA GLU A 327 -21.40 5.83 12.71
C GLU A 327 -22.26 5.16 11.61
N ARG A 328 -22.34 5.76 10.40
CA ARG A 328 -22.94 5.14 9.22
C ARG A 328 -21.96 4.10 8.71
N ASP A 329 -22.17 2.93 9.29
CA ASP A 329 -21.81 1.61 8.82
C ASP A 329 -20.33 1.27 8.94
N CYS A 330 -20.09 0.68 10.10
CA CYS A 330 -19.19 -0.43 10.33
C CYS A 330 -19.31 -1.51 9.24
N ASP A 331 -18.75 -1.28 8.06
CA ASP A 331 -18.39 -2.35 7.11
C ASP A 331 -17.03 -2.96 7.49
N GLY A 332 -16.67 -2.95 8.79
CA GLY A 332 -15.52 -3.65 9.36
C GLY A 332 -15.68 -5.19 9.31
N ARG A 333 -16.27 -5.71 8.23
CA ARG A 333 -16.13 -7.09 7.77
C ARG A 333 -15.32 -7.12 6.47
N ASP A 334 -14.31 -6.27 6.38
CA ASP A 334 -13.14 -6.56 5.57
C ASP A 334 -12.43 -7.75 6.23
N GLY A 335 -12.94 -8.95 5.94
CA GLY A 335 -12.25 -10.22 6.14
C GLY A 335 -11.06 -10.31 5.20
N ASP A 336 -10.13 -9.37 5.35
CA ASP A 336 -8.87 -9.28 4.61
C ASP A 336 -7.86 -10.27 5.20
N HIS A 337 -8.26 -11.54 5.32
CA HIS A 337 -7.34 -12.65 5.62
C HIS A 337 -6.57 -13.09 4.36
N ARG A 338 -6.07 -12.14 3.56
CA ARG A 338 -5.15 -12.45 2.45
C ARG A 338 -4.04 -11.41 2.36
N GLY A 339 -2.92 -11.76 2.99
CA GLY A 339 -1.66 -11.04 2.96
C GLY A 339 -0.55 -11.73 3.76
N ASP A 340 -0.89 -12.66 4.67
CA ASP A 340 0.07 -13.49 5.39
C ASP A 340 0.12 -14.90 4.77
N ASP A 341 0.86 -15.02 3.65
CA ASP A 341 1.36 -16.31 3.19
C ASP A 341 2.60 -16.69 4.04
N ASP A 342 2.40 -17.01 5.32
CA ASP A 342 3.35 -17.82 6.10
C ASP A 342 2.80 -19.25 6.13
N GLY A 343 3.06 -19.97 5.05
CA GLY A 343 2.81 -21.39 4.95
C GLY A 343 3.78 -22.19 5.83
N ASP A 344 3.56 -22.20 7.14
CA ASP A 344 4.14 -23.20 8.04
C ASP A 344 3.09 -24.21 8.50
N ARG A 345 3.22 -25.38 7.89
CA ARG A 345 2.59 -26.63 8.26
C ARG A 345 3.03 -27.02 9.69
N HIS A 346 2.13 -26.89 10.65
CA HIS A 346 2.08 -27.78 11.81
C HIS A 346 0.80 -28.60 11.64
N GLY A 347 0.84 -29.87 11.21
CA GLY A 347 1.77 -30.90 11.65
C GLY A 347 1.18 -31.49 12.92
N ASP A 348 0.14 -32.29 12.73
CA ASP A 348 -0.63 -32.98 13.76
C ASP A 348 0.31 -33.79 14.66
N GLY A 349 0.42 -33.36 15.91
CA GLY A 349 1.25 -33.98 16.94
C GLY A 349 0.42 -34.33 18.16
N ASP A 350 -0.30 -35.45 18.07
CA ASP A 350 -0.84 -36.18 19.21
C ASP A 350 0.27 -36.55 20.21
N HIS A 351 0.28 -35.93 21.39
CA HIS A 351 0.80 -36.47 22.66
C HIS A 351 0.03 -35.74 23.78
N GLY A 352 -0.80 -36.37 24.62
CA GLY A 352 -0.53 -37.57 25.40
C GLY A 352 -0.17 -37.14 26.84
N ASP A 353 -1.16 -37.22 27.73
CA ASP A 353 -1.13 -37.46 29.19
C ASP A 353 0.00 -36.86 30.06
N HIS A 354 -0.39 -36.11 31.10
CA HIS A 354 -0.21 -36.51 32.52
C HIS A 354 -0.39 -35.34 33.53
N ASP A 355 -1.42 -35.50 34.36
CA ASP A 355 -1.43 -35.46 35.83
C ASP A 355 -0.85 -34.31 36.67
N GLY A 356 -1.74 -33.82 37.54
CA GLY A 356 -1.44 -33.43 38.94
C GLY A 356 -1.41 -31.92 39.17
N GLY A 357 -2.18 -31.33 40.08
CA GLY A 357 -3.05 -31.84 41.12
C GLY A 357 -3.33 -30.69 42.11
N ASP A 358 -4.55 -30.69 42.64
CA ASP A 358 -4.98 -30.15 43.94
C ASP A 358 -4.64 -28.70 44.33
N ARG A 359 -5.69 -27.90 44.57
CA ARG A 359 -6.18 -27.64 45.95
C ARG A 359 -7.39 -26.69 45.98
N ASP A 360 -8.46 -27.26 46.52
CA ASP A 360 -9.32 -26.75 47.60
C ASP A 360 -10.08 -25.42 47.44
N GLY A 361 -11.42 -25.55 47.50
CA GLY A 361 -12.13 -24.98 48.64
C GLY A 361 -13.41 -24.18 48.38
N GLY A 362 -14.55 -24.88 48.27
CA GLY A 362 -15.63 -24.68 49.24
C GLY A 362 -16.92 -23.94 48.85
N ARG A 363 -18.04 -24.70 48.97
CA ARG A 363 -19.39 -24.31 49.49
C ARG A 363 -20.25 -23.40 48.60
N SER A 364 -21.59 -23.53 48.49
CA SER A 364 -22.61 -24.47 48.98
C SER A 364 -23.97 -24.01 48.40
N GLY A 365 -24.88 -24.96 48.14
CA GLY A 365 -26.34 -24.76 48.06
C GLY A 365 -26.92 -24.62 46.64
N GLY A 366 -27.96 -25.33 46.20
CA GLY A 366 -28.84 -26.29 46.87
C GLY A 366 -30.28 -26.13 46.35
N GLY A 367 -30.77 -27.12 45.59
CA GLY A 367 -32.19 -27.42 45.35
C GLY A 367 -32.80 -26.86 44.05
N ARG A 368 -33.82 -27.47 43.41
CA ARG A 368 -34.49 -28.78 43.51
C ARG A 368 -35.59 -28.79 42.42
N GLY A 369 -35.83 -29.93 41.77
CA GLY A 369 -37.09 -30.28 41.07
C GLY A 369 -37.18 -29.84 39.60
N GLY A 370 -37.77 -30.59 38.67
CA GLY A 370 -38.57 -31.80 38.71
C GLY A 370 -39.04 -32.17 37.30
N SER A 371 -39.51 -33.41 37.16
CA SER A 371 -39.69 -34.24 35.96
C SER A 371 -40.81 -33.88 34.96
N GLY A 372 -40.74 -34.52 33.78
CA GLY A 372 -41.85 -34.82 32.84
C GLY A 372 -41.52 -34.35 31.42
N GLY A 373 -41.45 -35.16 30.35
CA GLY A 373 -42.16 -36.39 30.00
C GLY A 373 -43.09 -36.09 28.82
N GLY A 374 -42.82 -36.61 27.63
CA GLY A 374 -43.69 -36.43 26.46
C GLY A 374 -43.10 -36.95 25.15
N ASP A 375 -43.43 -38.20 24.84
CA ASP A 375 -43.20 -38.95 23.60
C ASP A 375 -44.40 -38.76 22.63
N HIS A 376 -44.26 -39.27 21.40
CA HIS A 376 -45.18 -39.35 20.25
C HIS A 376 -45.04 -38.20 19.23
N GLY A 377 -45.00 -38.43 17.92
CA GLY A 377 -45.24 -39.64 17.12
C GLY A 377 -45.59 -39.21 15.69
N HIS A 378 -45.28 -40.10 14.74
CA HIS A 378 -45.39 -39.96 13.29
C HIS A 378 -46.70 -39.39 12.74
N GLY A 379 -46.56 -38.66 11.63
CA GLY A 379 -47.48 -38.54 10.51
C GLY A 379 -46.67 -38.43 9.23
#